data_AF-V5U023-F1
#
_entry.id   AF-V5U023-F1
#
_cell.length_a   1.000
_cell.length_b   1.000
_cell.length_c   1.000
_cell.angle_alpha   90.00
_cell.angle_beta   90.00
_cell.angle_gamma   90.00
#
_symmetry.space_group_name_H-M   'P 1'
#
loop_
_entity.id
_entity.type
_entity.pdbx_description
1 polymer ?
#
loop_
_entity_poly.entity_id
_entity_poly.type
_entity_poly.pdbx_seq_one_letter_code
_entity_poly.pdbx_strand_id
1 'polypeptide(L)'
;MGKFAISPDWKPDPDFRKQAAIWGIPLTKEVTPQELASFIDFWQAEGKAFHHTQWQQKLARSVQQSRNRVNGRAGRDVNAIPEPEDEIPPGFRG
;
A
#
# COMPACT_ATOMS: atom_id res chain seq x y z
N MET A 1 -2.69 6.48 -18.95
CA MET A 1 -1.78 6.82 -17.84
C MET A 1 -0.86 5.61 -17.62
N GLY A 2 0.44 5.76 -17.83
CA GLY A 2 1.39 4.64 -17.83
C GLY A 2 1.76 4.12 -16.44
N LYS A 3 2.34 2.93 -16.40
CA LYS A 3 3.02 2.36 -15.21
C LYS A 3 4.34 3.08 -14.97
N PHE A 4 4.65 3.40 -13.72
CA PHE A 4 5.92 4.01 -13.33
C PHE A 4 6.50 3.29 -12.10
N ALA A 5 7.83 3.22 -12.05
CA ALA A 5 8.53 2.77 -10.86
C ALA A 5 8.35 3.80 -9.75
N ILE A 6 8.20 3.34 -8.51
CA ILE A 6 8.08 4.26 -7.38
C ILE A 6 9.32 5.16 -7.32
N SER A 7 9.10 6.43 -7.00
CA SER A 7 10.16 7.43 -6.89
C SER A 7 10.23 7.94 -5.45
N PRO A 8 11.40 8.42 -4.98
CA PRO A 8 11.54 9.02 -3.65
C PRO A 8 10.63 10.25 -3.43
N ASP A 9 10.27 10.98 -4.49
CA ASP A 9 9.32 12.10 -4.40
C ASP A 9 7.85 11.67 -4.64
N TRP A 10 7.57 10.37 -4.78
CA TRP A 10 6.20 9.90 -4.97
C TRP A 10 5.34 10.20 -3.74
N LYS A 11 4.15 10.76 -3.99
CA LYS A 11 3.19 11.14 -2.96
C LYS A 11 1.81 10.59 -3.30
N PRO A 12 1.05 10.12 -2.29
CA PRO A 12 -0.35 9.76 -2.49
C PRO A 12 -1.20 10.99 -2.79
N ASP A 13 -2.40 10.78 -3.33
CA ASP A 13 -3.35 11.87 -3.54
C ASP A 13 -3.79 12.51 -2.21
N PRO A 14 -4.19 13.80 -2.21
CA PRO A 14 -4.74 14.44 -1.02
C PRO A 14 -6.04 13.76 -0.54
N ASP A 15 -6.81 13.17 -1.46
CA ASP A 15 -8.01 12.39 -1.14
C ASP A 15 -7.73 10.91 -0.81
N PHE A 16 -6.46 10.53 -0.64
CA PHE A 16 -6.05 9.16 -0.36
C PHE A 16 -6.79 8.52 0.83
N ARG A 17 -7.06 9.28 1.90
CA ARG A 17 -7.83 8.76 3.05
C ARG A 17 -9.25 8.33 2.67
N LYS A 18 -9.90 9.08 1.79
CA LYS A 18 -11.23 8.74 1.28
C LYS A 18 -11.15 7.53 0.35
N GLN A 19 -10.16 7.49 -0.54
CA GLN A 19 -9.93 6.35 -1.43
C GLN A 19 -9.64 5.06 -0.66
N ALA A 20 -8.81 5.12 0.38
CA ALA A 20 -8.52 3.99 1.24
C ALA A 20 -9.79 3.46 1.94
N ALA A 21 -10.67 4.35 2.41
CA ALA A 21 -11.96 3.96 2.99
C ALA A 21 -12.86 3.24 1.98
N ILE A 22 -12.87 3.66 0.70
CA ILE A 22 -13.61 2.98 -0.37
C ILE A 22 -13.08 1.56 -0.61
N TRP A 23 -11.77 1.35 -0.48
CA TRP A 23 -11.14 0.02 -0.55
C TRP A 23 -11.30 -0.81 0.73
N GLY A 24 -12.10 -0.35 1.71
CA GLY A 24 -12.30 -1.06 2.99
C GLY A 24 -11.15 -0.91 3.98
N ILE A 25 -10.25 0.06 3.78
CA ILE A 25 -9.11 0.36 4.64
C ILE A 25 -9.30 1.76 5.24
N PRO A 26 -10.18 1.91 6.25
CA PRO A 26 -10.40 3.21 6.88
C PRO A 26 -9.17 3.63 7.68
N LEU A 27 -8.40 4.57 7.13
CA LEU A 27 -7.25 5.14 7.81
C LEU A 27 -7.71 6.15 8.87
N THR A 28 -7.57 5.79 10.14
CA THR A 28 -7.92 6.65 11.29
C THR A 28 -7.02 7.87 11.44
N LYS A 29 -5.75 7.73 11.07
CA LYS A 29 -4.74 8.79 11.02
C LYS A 29 -4.22 8.98 9.61
N GLU A 30 -3.72 10.18 9.33
CA GLU A 30 -3.03 10.48 8.06
C GLU A 30 -1.80 9.60 7.89
N VAL A 31 -1.36 9.37 6.65
CA VAL A 31 -0.14 8.61 6.39
C VAL A 31 1.04 9.39 6.91
N THR A 32 1.82 8.79 7.79
CA THR A 32 3.01 9.44 8.32
C THR A 32 4.15 9.39 7.29
N PRO A 33 5.05 10.39 7.29
CA PRO A 33 6.20 10.38 6.38
C PRO A 33 7.09 9.14 6.57
N GLN A 34 7.13 8.57 7.78
CA GLN A 34 7.83 7.32 8.06
C GLN A 34 7.20 6.11 7.36
N GLU A 35 5.88 5.97 7.43
CA GLU A 35 5.16 4.88 6.73
C GLU A 35 5.33 5.00 5.20
N LEU A 36 5.31 6.22 4.68
CA LEU A 36 5.55 6.48 3.26
C LEU A 36 6.99 6.17 2.86
N ALA A 37 7.98 6.61 3.64
CA ALA A 37 9.39 6.34 3.37
C ALA A 37 9.71 4.85 3.38
N SER A 38 9.22 4.09 4.36
CA SER A 38 9.38 2.62 4.40
C SER A 38 8.72 1.93 3.20
N PHE A 39 7.58 2.44 2.75
CA PHE A 39 6.93 1.93 1.55
C PHE A 39 7.76 2.20 0.29
N ILE A 40 8.26 3.42 0.12
CA ILE A 40 9.08 3.78 -1.04
C ILE A 40 10.37 2.98 -1.07
N ASP A 41 11.08 2.86 0.05
CA ASP A 41 12.35 2.11 0.15
C ASP A 41 12.20 0.65 -0.29
N PHE A 42 11.17 -0.03 0.23
CA PHE A 42 10.86 -1.42 -0.14
C PHE A 42 10.60 -1.57 -1.64
N TRP A 43 9.77 -0.70 -2.21
CA TRP A 43 9.38 -0.79 -3.62
C TRP A 43 10.43 -0.27 -4.59
N GLN A 44 11.30 0.65 -4.13
CA GLN A 44 12.46 1.10 -4.86
C GLN A 44 13.48 -0.04 -5.01
N ALA A 45 13.67 -0.85 -3.96
CA ALA A 45 14.50 -2.05 -4.02
C ALA A 45 13.91 -3.15 -4.92
N GLU A 46 12.57 -3.29 -4.94
CA GLU A 46 11.88 -4.26 -5.80
C GLU A 46 11.96 -3.90 -7.30
N GLY A 47 12.04 -2.62 -7.65
CA GLY A 47 12.20 -2.15 -9.04
C GLY A 47 10.98 -2.36 -9.96
N LYS A 48 9.81 -2.69 -9.40
CA LYS A 48 8.57 -2.91 -10.16
C LYS A 48 7.87 -1.60 -10.50
N ALA A 49 7.25 -1.54 -11.67
CA ALA A 49 6.47 -0.39 -12.14
C ALA A 49 4.97 -0.68 -12.11
N PHE A 50 4.21 0.18 -11.42
CA PHE A 50 2.76 0.07 -11.28
C PHE A 50 2.06 1.38 -11.64
N HIS A 51 0.74 1.34 -11.78
CA HIS A 51 -0.06 2.55 -11.98
C HIS A 51 -0.21 3.33 -10.66
N HIS A 52 -0.48 4.63 -10.77
CA HIS A 52 -0.71 5.49 -9.60
C HIS A 52 -1.77 4.93 -8.64
N THR A 53 -2.90 4.45 -9.16
CA THR A 53 -3.96 3.84 -8.35
C THR A 53 -3.50 2.57 -7.62
N GLN A 54 -2.69 1.73 -8.29
CA GLN A 54 -2.14 0.52 -7.67
C GLN A 54 -1.13 0.87 -6.57
N TRP A 55 -0.31 1.90 -6.77
CA TRP A 55 0.58 2.42 -5.74
C TRP A 55 -0.20 2.88 -4.50
N GLN A 56 -1.30 3.60 -4.70
CA GLN A 56 -2.18 4.01 -3.61
C GLN A 56 -2.78 2.80 -2.88
N GLN A 57 -3.34 1.81 -3.59
CA GLN A 57 -3.90 0.61 -2.97
C GLN A 57 -2.87 -0.15 -2.13
N LYS A 58 -1.66 -0.33 -2.67
CA LYS A 58 -0.53 -0.97 -1.97
C LYS A 58 -0.10 -0.17 -0.74
N LEU A 59 -0.04 1.16 -0.83
CA LEU A 59 0.25 2.03 0.31
C LEU A 59 -0.81 1.87 1.41
N ALA A 60 -2.09 1.84 1.06
CA ALA A 60 -3.19 1.71 2.03
C ALA A 60 -3.07 0.40 2.83
N ARG A 61 -2.85 -0.73 2.14
CA ARG A 61 -2.58 -2.04 2.76
C ARG A 61 -1.34 -2.02 3.64
N SER A 62 -0.23 -1.42 3.17
CA SER A 62 1.04 -1.35 3.92
C SER A 62 0.92 -0.54 5.20
N VAL A 63 0.23 0.61 5.14
CA VAL A 63 -0.05 1.48 6.29
C VAL A 63 -0.95 0.75 7.30
N GLN A 64 -2.00 0.08 6.84
CA GLN A 64 -2.87 -0.71 7.71
C GLN A 64 -2.08 -1.81 8.45
N GLN A 65 -1.26 -2.56 7.72
CA GLN A 65 -0.40 -3.59 8.31
C GLN A 65 0.61 -3.00 9.29
N SER A 66 1.29 -1.92 8.92
CA SER A 66 2.28 -1.26 9.78
C SER A 66 1.64 -0.82 11.11
N ARG A 67 0.45 -0.23 11.05
CA ARG A 67 -0.32 0.16 12.25
C ARG A 67 -0.76 -1.04 13.06
N ASN A 68 -1.26 -2.08 12.40
CA ASN A 68 -1.66 -3.31 13.09
C ASN A 68 -0.47 -4.01 13.74
N ARG A 69 0.73 -3.96 13.13
CA ARG A 69 1.98 -4.48 13.71
C ARG A 69 2.42 -3.67 14.92
N VAL A 70 2.32 -2.34 14.86
CA VAL A 70 2.66 -1.46 16.00
C VAL A 70 1.68 -1.67 17.17
N ASN A 71 0.38 -1.81 16.88
CA ASN A 71 -0.65 -1.99 17.90
C ASN A 71 -0.76 -3.45 18.41
N GLY A 72 -0.40 -4.42 17.56
CA GLY A 72 -0.49 -5.87 17.80
C GLY A 72 0.73 -6.48 18.49
N ARG A 73 1.72 -5.68 18.91
CA ARG A 73 2.82 -6.15 19.77
C ARG A 73 2.37 -6.70 21.14
N ALA A 74 1.07 -6.65 21.45
CA ALA A 74 0.45 -7.34 22.57
C ALA A 74 0.05 -8.81 22.29
N GLY A 75 0.23 -9.34 21.07
CA GLY A 75 0.16 -10.79 20.85
C GLY A 75 -0.37 -11.19 19.48
N ARG A 76 0.53 -11.55 18.57
CA ARG A 76 0.38 -12.76 17.75
C ARG A 76 1.70 -13.08 17.06
N ASP A 77 2.17 -14.27 17.36
CA ASP A 77 3.14 -15.07 16.65
C ASP A 77 3.00 -14.95 15.11
N VAL A 78 4.16 -14.69 14.49
CA VAL A 78 4.67 -15.20 13.20
C VAL A 78 3.69 -15.79 12.15
N ASN A 79 3.92 -15.42 10.88
CA ASN A 79 3.34 -15.96 9.64
C ASN A 79 1.98 -15.43 9.15
N ALA A 80 1.94 -14.15 8.77
CA ALA A 80 1.11 -13.71 7.66
C ALA A 80 1.83 -12.57 6.93
N ILE A 81 2.80 -12.95 6.10
CA ILE A 81 3.21 -12.10 5.00
C ILE A 81 2.01 -12.13 4.06
N PRO A 82 1.26 -11.04 3.83
CA PRO A 82 0.38 -11.03 2.68
C PRO A 82 1.31 -11.06 1.48
N GLU A 83 1.39 -12.23 0.84
CA GLU A 83 1.85 -12.30 -0.53
C GLU A 83 1.20 -11.14 -1.29
N PRO A 84 1.96 -10.33 -2.04
CA PRO A 84 1.37 -9.36 -2.93
C PRO A 84 0.61 -10.19 -3.98
N GLU A 85 -0.68 -10.38 -3.69
CA GLU A 85 -1.71 -10.88 -4.58
C GLU A 85 -1.62 -10.12 -5.92
N ASP A 86 -0.82 -10.66 -6.83
CA ASP A 86 -0.78 -10.36 -8.26
C ASP A 86 -1.98 -11.07 -8.93
N GLU A 87 -3.15 -11.00 -8.28
CA GLU A 87 -4.36 -11.64 -8.75
C GLU A 87 -5.01 -10.70 -9.78
N ILE A 88 -4.64 -10.93 -11.03
CA ILE A 88 -5.28 -10.39 -12.21
C ILE A 88 -6.79 -10.73 -12.11
N PRO A 89 -7.71 -9.74 -12.07
CA PRO A 89 -9.14 -10.04 -12.02
C PRO A 89 -9.56 -10.80 -13.30
N PRO A 90 -10.16 -12.00 -13.20
CA PRO A 90 -10.64 -12.72 -14.36
C PRO A 90 -11.92 -12.06 -14.86
N GLY A 91 -11.84 -11.21 -15.89
CA GLY A 91 -13.03 -10.55 -16.42
C GLY A 91 -12.87 -9.72 -17.71
N PHE A 92 -11.76 -9.82 -18.45
CA PHE A 92 -11.56 -9.05 -19.68
C PHE A 92 -11.30 -9.94 -20.91
N ARG A 93 -12.27 -10.78 -21.26
CA ARG A 93 -12.56 -11.27 -22.63
C ARG A 93 -14.09 -11.38 -22.66
N GLY A 94 -14.81 -10.58 -23.45
CA GLY A 94 -14.81 -10.66 -24.91
C GLY A 94 -15.98 -11.54 -25.29
#